data_AF-A0AAJ1UV63-F1
#
_entry.id   AF-A0AAJ1UV63-F1
#
_cell.length_a   1.000
_cell.length_b   1.000
_cell.length_c   1.000
_cell.angle_alpha   90.00
_cell.angle_beta   90.00
_cell.angle_gamma   90.00
#
_symmetry.space_group_name_H-M   'P 1'
#
loop_
_entity.id
_entity.type
_entity.pdbx_description
1 polymer ?
#
loop_
_entity_poly.entity_id
_entity_poly.type
_entity_poly.pdbx_seq_one_letter_code
_entity_poly.pdbx_strand_id
1 'polypeptide(L)'
;MIMVVPDGVGVIWPKDRVTRFEVARIIGARALQITLGAPILVKVETNEFDPIKIAEEEFKAIRIPMTIKRTLPSGEVVVVDIKSATKNWLEDHGGEI
;
A
#
# COMPACT_ATOMS: atom_id res chain seq x y z
N MET A 1 14.87 7.76 -4.73
CA MET A 1 15.82 7.49 -5.82
C MET A 1 15.05 6.83 -6.95
N ILE A 2 14.99 7.45 -8.13
CA ILE A 2 14.31 6.89 -9.31
C ILE A 2 15.23 5.82 -9.92
N MET A 3 14.72 4.62 -10.18
CA MET A 3 15.48 3.62 -10.95
C MET A 3 15.24 3.85 -12.44
N VAL A 4 16.31 4.15 -13.16
CA VAL A 4 16.31 4.23 -14.62
C VAL A 4 16.51 2.82 -15.15
N VAL A 5 15.53 2.30 -15.88
CA VAL A 5 15.68 1.03 -16.61
C VAL A 5 16.61 1.26 -17.81
N PRO A 6 17.48 0.29 -18.16
CA PRO A 6 18.48 0.45 -19.22
C PRO A 6 17.90 0.74 -20.62
N ASP A 7 16.62 0.41 -20.86
CA ASP A 7 16.02 0.39 -22.19
C ASP A 7 15.26 1.67 -22.58
N GLY A 8 15.54 2.81 -21.95
CA GLY A 8 15.07 4.12 -22.41
C GLY A 8 13.56 4.38 -22.28
N VAL A 9 12.80 3.47 -21.66
CA VAL A 9 11.35 3.62 -21.42
C VAL A 9 11.09 3.77 -19.93
N GLY A 10 10.87 5.01 -19.50
CA GLY A 10 10.11 5.34 -18.29
C GLY A 10 10.85 5.21 -16.96
N VAL A 11 10.76 6.26 -16.16
CA VAL A 11 11.07 6.27 -14.74
C VAL A 11 10.20 5.22 -14.03
N ILE A 12 10.78 4.11 -13.57
CA ILE A 12 10.06 3.12 -12.75
C ILE A 12 10.19 3.53 -11.29
N TRP A 13 9.04 3.69 -10.61
CA TRP A 13 9.04 3.91 -9.16
C TRP A 13 9.64 2.69 -8.45
N PRO A 14 10.49 2.87 -7.42
CA PRO A 14 11.15 1.76 -6.75
C PRO A 14 10.16 0.69 -6.26
N LYS A 15 10.57 -0.59 -6.31
CA LYS A 15 9.72 -1.74 -5.90
C LYS A 15 9.52 -1.83 -4.39
N ASP A 16 10.35 -1.12 -3.64
CA ASP A 16 10.35 -0.97 -2.19
C ASP A 16 9.69 0.35 -1.76
N ARG A 17 9.00 1.09 -2.64
CA ARG A 17 8.25 2.30 -2.29
C ARG A 17 6.88 2.28 -2.95
N VAL A 18 5.91 2.90 -2.30
CA VAL A 18 4.58 3.16 -2.86
C VAL A 18 4.42 4.63 -3.23
N THR A 19 3.48 4.91 -4.12
CA THR A 19 3.03 6.26 -4.46
C THR A 19 1.82 6.65 -3.61
N ARG A 20 1.54 7.94 -3.46
CA ARG A 20 0.32 8.42 -2.77
C ARG A 20 -0.97 7.84 -3.34
N PHE A 21 -1.01 7.57 -4.65
CA PHE A 21 -2.17 6.98 -5.31
C PHE A 21 -2.36 5.51 -4.94
N GLU A 22 -1.24 4.78 -4.85
CA GLU A 22 -1.24 3.39 -4.40
C GLU A 22 -1.66 3.28 -2.93
N VAL A 23 -1.16 4.17 -2.07
CA VAL A 23 -1.57 4.24 -0.65
C VAL A 23 -3.06 4.50 -0.53
N ALA A 24 -3.58 5.56 -1.15
CA ALA A 24 -5.01 5.85 -1.14
C ALA A 24 -5.86 4.68 -1.66
N ARG A 25 -5.38 3.98 -2.72
CA ARG A 25 -6.07 2.82 -3.27
C ARG A 25 -6.06 1.62 -2.33
N ILE A 26 -4.94 1.36 -1.66
CA ILE A 26 -4.82 0.29 -0.66
C ILE A 26 -5.80 0.52 0.47
N ILE A 27 -5.80 1.73 1.07
CA ILE A 27 -6.69 2.07 2.18
C ILE A 27 -8.16 1.94 1.75
N GLY A 28 -8.53 2.54 0.62
CA GLY A 28 -9.91 2.47 0.13
C GLY A 28 -10.37 1.05 -0.20
N ALA A 29 -9.53 0.25 -0.87
CA ALA A 29 -9.85 -1.13 -1.17
C ALA A 29 -9.95 -1.99 0.10
N ARG A 30 -9.07 -1.75 1.08
CA ARG A 30 -9.09 -2.49 2.34
C ARG A 30 -10.29 -2.12 3.21
N ALA A 31 -10.62 -0.83 3.31
CA ALA A 31 -11.83 -0.36 3.98
C ALA A 31 -13.09 -1.01 3.37
N LEU A 32 -13.17 -1.12 2.04
CA LEU A 32 -14.25 -1.83 1.37
C LEU A 32 -14.32 -3.31 1.78
N GLN A 33 -13.18 -4.01 1.82
CA GLN A 33 -13.15 -5.40 2.28
C GLN A 33 -13.69 -5.56 3.71
N ILE A 34 -13.28 -4.67 4.62
CA ILE A 34 -13.73 -4.66 6.02
C ILE A 34 -15.25 -4.44 6.10
N THR A 35 -15.78 -3.48 5.33
CA THR A 35 -17.23 -3.24 5.24
C THR A 35 -18.00 -4.46 4.73
N LEU A 36 -17.39 -5.27 3.86
CA LEU A 36 -17.96 -6.52 3.34
C LEU A 36 -17.76 -7.72 4.29
N GLY A 37 -17.29 -7.51 5.51
CA GLY A 37 -17.11 -8.55 6.52
C GLY A 37 -15.81 -9.32 6.44
N ALA A 38 -14.79 -8.81 5.73
CA ALA A 38 -13.47 -9.41 5.76
C ALA A 38 -12.85 -9.36 7.17
N PRO A 39 -12.05 -10.37 7.57
CA PRO A 39 -11.44 -10.40 8.89
C PRO A 39 -10.44 -9.26 9.07
N ILE A 40 -10.49 -8.60 10.23
CA ILE A 40 -9.59 -7.54 10.66
C ILE A 40 -8.34 -8.17 11.30
N LEU A 41 -7.15 -7.65 10.95
CA LEU A 41 -5.85 -8.21 11.31
C LEU A 41 -5.14 -7.42 12.43
N VAL A 42 -5.76 -6.37 12.95
CA VAL A 42 -5.31 -5.55 14.08
C VAL A 42 -6.33 -5.58 15.21
N LYS A 43 -5.91 -5.21 16.42
CA LYS A 43 -6.82 -5.05 17.55
C LYS A 43 -7.54 -3.71 17.38
N VAL A 44 -8.86 -3.74 17.37
CA VAL A 44 -9.69 -2.52 17.39
C VAL A 44 -9.89 -2.13 18.85
N GLU A 45 -9.27 -1.05 19.30
CA GLU A 45 -9.36 -0.61 20.70
C GLU A 45 -10.62 0.20 20.99
N THR A 46 -11.24 0.81 19.98
CA THR A 46 -12.41 1.67 20.13
C THR A 46 -13.71 0.94 19.80
N ASN A 47 -14.77 1.24 20.55
CA ASN A 47 -16.15 0.81 20.24
C ASN A 47 -16.72 1.44 18.95
N GLU A 48 -15.97 2.32 18.28
CA GLU A 48 -16.35 2.93 17.01
C GLU A 48 -15.84 2.07 15.85
N PHE A 49 -16.77 1.54 15.05
CA PHE A 49 -16.45 0.78 13.84
C PHE A 49 -16.32 1.72 12.64
N ASP A 50 -15.09 2.11 12.33
CA ASP A 50 -14.76 2.89 11.14
C ASP A 50 -13.83 2.09 10.23
N PRO A 51 -14.32 1.55 9.09
CA PRO A 51 -13.51 0.75 8.18
C PRO A 51 -12.28 1.46 7.62
N ILE A 52 -12.31 2.79 7.49
CA ILE A 52 -11.19 3.58 6.98
C ILE A 52 -10.09 3.62 8.04
N LYS A 53 -10.43 4.02 9.28
CA LYS A 53 -9.47 4.01 10.40
C LYS A 53 -8.88 2.62 10.62
N ILE A 54 -9.69 1.56 10.54
CA ILE A 54 -9.20 0.18 10.70
C ILE A 54 -8.21 -0.18 9.57
N ALA A 55 -8.49 0.21 8.33
CA ALA A 55 -7.56 -0.01 7.22
C ALA A 55 -6.25 0.78 7.38
N GLU A 56 -6.31 2.00 7.89
CA GLU A 56 -5.14 2.82 8.23
C GLU A 56 -4.28 2.17 9.33
N GLU A 57 -4.90 1.66 10.39
CA GLU A 57 -4.20 0.95 11.46
C GLU A 57 -3.56 -0.36 10.96
N GLU A 58 -4.23 -1.10 10.08
CA GLU A 58 -3.61 -2.26 9.41
C GLU A 58 -2.44 -1.87 8.51
N PHE A 59 -2.50 -0.71 7.84
CA PHE A 59 -1.40 -0.18 7.04
C PHE A 59 -0.20 0.16 7.93
N LYS A 60 -0.41 0.93 9.01
CA LYS A 60 0.63 1.28 9.99
C LYS A 60 1.26 0.04 10.64
N ALA A 61 0.46 -1.00 10.89
CA ALA A 61 0.94 -2.27 11.42
C ALA A 61 1.62 -3.17 10.37
N ILE A 62 1.69 -2.76 9.09
CA ILE A 62 2.26 -3.52 7.97
C ILE A 62 1.57 -4.90 7.84
N ARG A 63 0.24 -4.94 8.02
CA ARG A 63 -0.57 -6.18 8.03
C ARG A 63 -1.54 -6.32 6.86
N ILE A 64 -1.53 -5.39 5.92
CA ILE A 64 -2.48 -5.43 4.81
C ILE A 64 -2.29 -6.68 3.94
N PRO A 65 -3.36 -7.48 3.69
CA PRO A 65 -3.28 -8.75 2.98
C PRO A 65 -3.51 -8.57 1.46
N MET A 66 -2.82 -7.62 0.83
CA MET A 66 -2.87 -7.42 -0.62
C MET A 66 -1.54 -6.96 -1.21
N THR A 67 -1.41 -7.00 -2.52
CA THR A 67 -0.17 -6.65 -3.23
C THR A 67 -0.49 -5.76 -4.43
N ILE A 68 0.45 -4.87 -4.78
CA ILE A 68 0.34 -4.01 -5.96
C ILE A 68 1.06 -4.66 -7.13
N LYS A 69 0.39 -4.69 -8.28
CA LYS A 69 0.98 -5.04 -9.57
C LYS A 69 1.01 -3.80 -10.45
N ARG A 70 2.21 -3.36 -10.85
CA ARG A 70 2.42 -2.26 -11.78
C ARG A 70 2.57 -2.82 -13.19
N THR A 71 1.70 -2.42 -14.10
CA THR A 71 1.84 -2.75 -15.53
C THR A 71 2.58 -1.63 -16.22
N LEU A 72 3.75 -1.93 -16.79
CA LEU A 72 4.55 -0.97 -17.55
C LEU A 72 3.96 -0.76 -18.95
N PRO A 73 4.28 0.36 -19.63
CA PRO A 73 3.88 0.58 -21.02
C PRO A 73 4.36 -0.53 -21.97
N SER A 74 5.44 -1.23 -21.64
CA SER A 74 5.95 -2.39 -22.36
C SER A 74 5.08 -3.65 -22.20
N GLY A 75 4.13 -3.66 -21.27
CA GLY A 75 3.33 -4.83 -20.89
C GLY A 75 3.97 -5.69 -19.78
N GLU A 76 5.20 -5.40 -19.36
CA GLU A 76 5.84 -6.09 -18.24
C GLU A 76 5.12 -5.75 -16.92
N VAL A 77 4.98 -6.76 -16.06
CA VAL A 77 4.34 -6.61 -14.74
C VAL A 77 5.38 -6.65 -13.64
N VAL A 78 5.44 -5.57 -12.86
CA VAL A 78 6.29 -5.45 -11.68
C VAL A 78 5.43 -5.60 -10.43
N VAL A 79 5.78 -6.57 -9.59
CA VAL A 79 5.15 -6.76 -8.27
C VAL A 79 5.92 -5.94 -7.23
N VAL A 80 5.19 -5.14 -6.45
CA VAL A 80 5.73 -4.32 -5.35
C VAL A 80 5.85 -5.17 -4.09
N ASP A 81 6.97 -5.07 -3.39
CA ASP A 81 7.10 -5.67 -2.06
C ASP A 81 6.38 -4.79 -1.04
N ILE A 82 5.15 -5.19 -0.67
CA ILE A 82 4.29 -4.38 0.18
C ILE A 82 4.89 -4.13 1.57
N LYS A 83 5.65 -5.09 2.13
CA LYS A 83 6.19 -4.93 3.48
C LYS A 83 7.27 -3.86 3.50
N SER A 84 8.21 -3.96 2.56
CA SER A 84 9.28 -2.97 2.40
C SER A 84 8.70 -1.62 2.00
N ALA A 85 7.70 -1.59 1.10
CA ALA A 85 7.10 -0.36 0.63
C ALA A 85 6.28 0.40 1.67
N THR A 86 5.49 -0.31 2.48
CA THR A 86 4.76 0.29 3.60
C THR A 86 5.73 0.77 4.68
N LYS A 87 6.77 0.00 5.01
CA LYS A 87 7.79 0.44 5.96
C LYS A 87 8.46 1.74 5.51
N ASN A 88 8.93 1.79 4.27
CA ASN A 88 9.57 2.98 3.71
C ASN A 88 8.62 4.17 3.66
N TRP A 89 7.33 3.96 3.35
CA TRP A 89 6.32 5.02 3.41
C TRP A 89 6.20 5.63 4.81
N LEU A 90 6.07 4.79 5.84
CA LEU A 90 5.93 5.24 7.23
C LEU A 90 7.18 5.99 7.71
N GLU A 91 8.37 5.55 7.29
CA GLU A 91 9.63 6.24 7.57
C GLU A 91 9.71 7.61 6.85
N ASP A 92 9.29 7.67 5.58
CA ASP A 92 9.34 8.91 4.78
C ASP A 92 8.29 9.95 5.25
N HIS A 93 7.15 9.54 5.83
CA HIS A 93 6.00 10.39 6.16
C HIS A 93 5.70 10.48 7.67
N GLY A 94 6.61 10.02 8.54
CA GLY A 94 6.44 10.12 9.99
C GLY A 94 5.24 9.33 10.54
N GLY A 95 4.83 8.26 9.85
CA GLY A 95 3.68 7.44 10.23
C GLY A 95 2.31 7.96 9.77
N GLU A 96 2.28 9.05 9.01
CA GLU A 96 1.06 9.58 8.40
C GLU A 96 0.71 8.86 7.07
N ILE A 97 -0.58 8.89 6.73
CA ILE A 97 -1.17 8.27 5.54
C ILE A 97 -1.74 9.36 4.63
#